data_AF-A0A4Q5T4E2-F1
#
_entry.id   AF-A0A4Q5T4E2-F1
#
_cell.length_a   1.000
_cell.length_b   1.000
_cell.length_c   1.000
_cell.angle_alpha   90.00
_cell.angle_beta   90.00
_cell.angle_gamma   90.00
#
_symmetry.space_group_name_H-M   'P 1'
#
loop_
_entity.id
_entity.type
_entity.pdbx_description
1 polymer ?
#
loop_
_entity_poly.entity_id
_entity_poly.type
_entity_poly.pdbx_seq_one_letter_code
_entity_poly.pdbx_strand_id
1 'polypeptide(L)'
;MGTMLLRNRIGVFKNSSESRNHPYSIPFSLIRPTIFSYKKPTMRKPFLFIFTLVIFANATLSQTILKGTIKDSVGSPLSGASVQVAGTNSFTLANDKGEFALALKSVPPFTLQVSSVGFRQQDIPIAGPIAE
;
A
#
# COMPACT_ATOMS: atom_id res chain seq x y z
N MET A 1 23.81 67.82 -5.11
CA MET A 1 23.96 67.78 -3.64
C MET A 1 23.26 66.51 -3.16
N GLY A 2 23.89 65.46 -2.61
CA GLY A 2 25.29 65.21 -2.30
C GLY A 2 25.55 63.69 -2.24
N THR A 3 26.74 63.31 -2.66
CA THR A 3 27.35 62.00 -2.47
C THR A 3 27.81 61.86 -1.02
N MET A 4 27.46 60.81 -0.27
CA MET A 4 28.35 60.30 0.79
C MET A 4 27.94 58.95 1.40
N LEU A 5 28.71 57.93 1.00
CA LEU A 5 29.40 56.95 1.85
C LEU A 5 28.59 56.01 2.75
N LEU A 6 28.28 54.83 2.20
CA LEU A 6 28.12 53.60 2.98
C LEU A 6 29.46 53.25 3.66
N ARG A 7 29.45 53.45 4.98
CA ARG A 7 30.55 53.26 5.92
C ARG A 7 31.00 51.79 5.95
N ASN A 8 32.18 51.52 5.40
CA ASN A 8 32.86 50.22 5.49
C ASN A 8 33.34 49.97 6.93
N ARG A 9 32.55 49.25 7.74
CA ARG A 9 33.02 48.71 9.04
C ARG A 9 33.90 47.49 8.78
N ILE A 10 35.19 47.73 8.59
CA ILE A 10 36.21 46.68 8.70
C ILE A 10 36.57 46.56 10.19
N GLY A 11 36.16 45.45 10.80
CA GLY A 11 36.51 45.10 12.17
C GLY A 11 38.03 44.92 12.28
N VAL A 12 38.66 45.76 13.10
CA VAL A 12 40.07 45.64 13.48
C VAL A 12 40.20 44.48 14.46
N PHE A 13 40.57 43.29 13.98
CA PHE A 13 41.05 42.23 14.85
C PHE A 13 42.51 42.54 15.23
N LYS A 14 42.68 43.15 16.39
CA LYS A 14 43.97 43.19 17.09
C LYS A 14 44.11 41.85 17.81
N ASN A 15 45.09 41.04 17.44
CA ASN A 15 45.59 40.02 18.36
C ASN A 15 47.12 40.09 18.41
N SER A 16 47.59 40.16 19.65
CA SER A 16 48.95 40.45 20.06
C SER A 16 49.63 39.15 20.45
N SER A 17 50.46 38.61 19.57
CA SER A 17 51.67 37.87 19.93
C SER A 17 52.40 37.46 18.66
N GLU A 18 53.51 38.16 18.37
CA GLU A 18 54.79 37.54 18.06
C GLU A 18 54.75 36.20 17.28
N SER A 19 54.99 36.21 15.98
CA SER A 19 55.75 35.11 15.34
C SER A 19 56.30 35.51 13.98
N ARG A 20 57.59 35.89 14.03
CA ARG A 20 58.65 35.65 13.05
C ARG A 20 58.26 34.91 11.74
N ASN A 21 58.60 35.56 10.62
CA ASN A 21 59.11 34.98 9.37
C ASN A 21 58.37 33.75 8.78
N HIS A 22 57.33 33.99 7.98
CA HIS A 22 56.89 33.06 6.94
C HIS A 22 56.72 33.81 5.60
N PRO A 23 57.52 33.51 4.55
CA PRO A 23 57.53 34.26 3.30
C PRO A 23 56.41 33.89 2.32
N TYR A 24 55.26 33.40 2.78
CA TYR A 24 54.13 33.07 1.91
C TYR A 24 52.79 33.46 2.54
N SER A 25 52.37 34.70 2.32
CA SER A 25 50.95 35.07 2.43
C SER A 25 50.33 34.96 1.04
N ILE A 26 49.32 34.09 0.88
CA ILE A 26 48.60 33.96 -0.39
C ILE A 26 47.61 35.13 -0.46
N PRO A 27 47.70 36.05 -1.44
CA PRO A 27 46.76 37.15 -1.55
C PRO A 27 45.37 36.59 -1.88
N PHE A 28 44.34 37.09 -1.19
CA PHE A 28 42.95 36.65 -1.31
C PHE A 28 42.29 36.93 -2.69
N SER A 29 43.06 37.37 -3.70
CA SER A 29 42.56 37.75 -5.04
C SER A 29 42.28 36.57 -5.98
N LEU A 30 42.63 35.33 -5.59
CA LEU A 30 42.49 34.14 -6.45
C LEU A 30 41.20 33.34 -6.24
N ILE A 31 40.31 33.76 -5.35
CA ILE A 31 39.02 33.08 -5.12
C ILE A 31 37.99 33.71 -6.06
N ARG A 32 37.82 33.16 -7.25
CA ARG A 32 36.65 33.48 -8.09
C ARG A 32 35.44 32.73 -7.52
N PRO A 33 34.41 33.42 -6.97
CA PRO A 33 33.19 32.73 -6.59
C PRO A 33 32.46 32.31 -7.87
N THR A 34 32.51 31.03 -8.19
CA THR A 34 31.60 30.44 -9.18
C THR A 34 30.20 30.47 -8.58
N ILE A 35 29.41 31.48 -8.95
CA ILE A 35 28.00 31.60 -8.59
C ILE A 35 27.28 30.44 -9.27
N PHE A 36 27.00 29.37 -8.53
CA PHE A 36 26.19 28.26 -9.00
C PHE A 36 24.75 28.76 -9.15
N SER A 37 24.33 29.01 -10.40
CA SER A 37 22.99 29.50 -10.72
C SER A 37 21.97 28.37 -10.54
N TYR A 38 21.22 28.42 -9.44
CA TYR A 38 20.13 27.47 -9.18
C TYR A 38 18.88 27.87 -9.99
N LYS A 39 18.64 27.14 -11.09
CA LYS A 39 17.42 27.29 -11.90
C LYS A 39 16.26 26.57 -11.20
N LYS A 40 15.30 27.34 -10.66
CA LYS A 40 14.09 26.77 -10.03
C LYS A 40 13.31 25.90 -11.03
N PRO A 41 13.01 24.63 -10.72
CA PRO A 41 12.13 23.82 -11.56
C PRO A 41 10.72 24.40 -11.47
N THR A 42 10.17 24.85 -12.60
CA THR A 42 8.80 25.36 -12.64
C THR A 42 7.84 24.18 -12.56
N MET A 43 7.33 23.93 -11.35
CA MET A 43 6.29 22.94 -11.09
C MET A 43 5.02 23.35 -11.83
N ARG A 44 4.71 22.65 -12.92
CA ARG A 44 3.42 22.73 -13.59
C ARG A 44 2.93 21.29 -13.74
N LYS A 45 1.96 20.90 -12.90
CA LYS A 45 1.15 19.65 -12.95
C LYS A 45 1.60 18.38 -12.18
N PRO A 46 2.37 18.41 -11.07
CA PRO A 46 2.52 17.18 -10.26
C PRO A 46 1.20 16.77 -9.58
N PHE A 47 0.31 17.75 -9.33
CA PHE A 47 -1.01 17.51 -8.75
C PHE A 47 -1.93 16.65 -9.63
N LEU A 48 -1.87 16.87 -10.95
CA LEU A 48 -2.65 16.09 -11.91
C LEU A 48 -2.18 14.63 -11.98
N PHE A 49 -0.89 14.39 -11.78
CA PHE A 49 -0.33 13.03 -11.76
C PHE A 49 -0.74 12.26 -10.49
N ILE A 50 -0.71 12.93 -9.33
CA ILE A 50 -1.16 12.36 -8.06
C ILE A 50 -2.67 12.09 -8.10
N PHE A 51 -3.46 13.01 -8.67
CA PHE A 51 -4.91 12.84 -8.81
C PHE A 51 -5.29 11.62 -9.66
N THR A 52 -4.59 11.39 -10.78
CA THR A 52 -4.80 10.20 -11.62
C THR A 52 -4.42 8.90 -10.91
N LEU A 53 -3.40 8.92 -10.05
CA LEU A 53 -2.97 7.75 -9.27
C LEU A 53 -4.02 7.35 -8.20
N VAL A 54 -4.68 8.33 -7.58
CA VAL A 54 -5.74 8.10 -6.58
C VAL A 54 -6.98 7.47 -7.20
N ILE A 55 -7.31 7.80 -8.46
CA ILE A 55 -8.49 7.24 -9.15
C ILE A 55 -8.28 5.76 -9.49
N PHE A 56 -7.09 5.36 -9.94
CA PHE A 56 -6.78 3.97 -10.29
C PHE A 56 -6.67 3.02 -9.08
N ALA A 57 -6.60 3.54 -7.85
CA ALA A 57 -6.46 2.74 -6.63
C ALA A 57 -7.73 1.98 -6.20
N ASN A 58 -8.88 2.19 -6.87
CA ASN A 58 -10.18 1.70 -6.40
C ASN A 58 -10.65 0.38 -7.04
N ALA A 59 -9.75 -0.45 -7.59
CA ALA A 59 -10.11 -1.78 -8.06
C ALA A 59 -9.91 -2.82 -6.93
N THR A 60 -10.92 -3.00 -6.07
CA THR A 60 -10.95 -4.12 -5.12
C THR A 60 -11.89 -5.21 -5.64
N LEU A 61 -11.40 -6.44 -5.70
CA LEU A 61 -12.25 -7.62 -5.94
C LEU A 61 -12.71 -8.15 -4.58
N SER A 62 -14.00 -8.03 -4.27
CA SER A 62 -14.56 -8.60 -3.05
C SER A 62 -15.01 -10.04 -3.33
N GLN A 63 -14.37 -11.01 -2.68
CA GLN A 63 -14.80 -12.42 -2.72
C GLN A 63 -15.66 -12.70 -1.49
N THR A 64 -16.83 -13.31 -1.69
CA THR A 64 -17.70 -13.72 -0.58
C THR A 64 -17.19 -15.03 0.00
N ILE A 65 -16.82 -15.06 1.27
CA ILE A 65 -16.37 -16.30 1.93
C ILE A 65 -17.56 -16.92 2.65
N LEU A 66 -18.04 -18.05 2.14
CA LEU A 66 -19.04 -18.87 2.82
C LEU A 66 -18.33 -19.79 3.81
N LYS A 67 -18.71 -19.72 5.09
CA LYS A 67 -18.19 -20.58 6.14
C LYS A 67 -19.32 -21.38 6.76
N GLY A 68 -19.03 -22.61 7.15
CA GLY A 68 -19.98 -23.47 7.85
C GLY A 68 -19.31 -24.73 8.39
N THR A 69 -20.12 -25.59 9.00
CA THR A 69 -19.67 -26.87 9.56
C THR A 69 -20.60 -27.98 9.07
N ILE A 70 -20.00 -29.09 8.62
CA ILE A 70 -20.69 -30.28 8.17
C ILE A 70 -20.65 -31.30 9.29
N LYS A 71 -21.83 -31.84 9.61
CA LYS A 71 -22.02 -32.85 10.64
C LYS A 71 -22.81 -34.02 10.06
N ASP A 72 -22.54 -35.21 10.57
CA ASP A 72 -23.34 -36.40 10.29
C ASP A 72 -24.66 -36.36 11.10
N SER A 73 -25.57 -37.26 10.77
CA SER A 73 -26.81 -37.61 11.47
C SER A 73 -26.67 -37.78 12.98
N VAL A 74 -25.51 -38.24 13.47
CA VAL A 74 -25.21 -38.43 14.90
C VAL A 74 -24.63 -37.15 15.55
N GLY A 75 -24.43 -36.09 14.78
CA GLY A 75 -23.88 -34.81 15.23
C GLY A 75 -22.35 -34.72 15.23
N SER A 76 -21.65 -35.80 14.86
CA SER A 76 -20.19 -35.83 14.72
C SER A 76 -19.75 -34.98 13.52
N PRO A 77 -18.63 -34.22 13.64
CA PRO A 77 -18.09 -33.46 12.52
C PRO A 77 -17.63 -34.40 11.40
N LEU A 78 -17.93 -34.04 10.16
CA LEU A 78 -17.57 -34.85 8.99
C LEU A 78 -16.37 -34.23 8.27
N SER A 79 -15.20 -34.84 8.45
CA SER A 79 -13.97 -34.44 7.77
C SER A 79 -13.92 -34.97 6.34
N GLY A 80 -13.21 -34.25 5.46
CA GLY A 80 -13.01 -34.67 4.07
C GLY A 80 -14.27 -34.59 3.18
N ALA A 81 -15.37 -34.03 3.68
CA ALA A 81 -16.54 -33.75 2.86
C ALA A 81 -16.22 -32.65 1.84
N SER A 82 -16.64 -32.86 0.59
CA SER A 82 -16.53 -31.91 -0.51
C SER A 82 -17.75 -30.99 -0.53
N VAL A 83 -17.51 -29.68 -0.61
CA VAL A 83 -18.53 -28.65 -0.76
C VAL A 83 -18.28 -27.91 -2.06
N GLN A 84 -19.22 -28.00 -2.99
CA GLN A 84 -19.14 -27.36 -4.30
C GLN A 84 -20.38 -26.51 -4.56
N VAL A 85 -20.25 -25.43 -5.34
CA VAL A 85 -21.43 -24.73 -5.88
C VAL A 85 -21.81 -25.32 -7.23
N ALA A 86 -23.07 -25.74 -7.36
CA ALA A 86 -23.61 -26.33 -8.58
C ALA A 86 -23.37 -25.42 -9.79
N GLY A 87 -22.86 -26.00 -10.89
CA GLY A 87 -22.57 -25.27 -12.12
C GLY A 87 -21.28 -24.42 -12.09
N THR A 88 -20.49 -24.49 -11.01
CA THR A 88 -19.19 -23.80 -10.92
C THR A 88 -18.05 -24.76 -10.57
N ASN A 89 -16.82 -24.33 -10.82
CA ASN A 89 -15.60 -25.03 -10.39
C ASN A 89 -15.13 -24.60 -8.99
N SER A 90 -15.94 -23.82 -8.26
CA SER A 90 -15.64 -23.41 -6.88
C SER A 90 -16.02 -24.55 -5.93
N PHE A 91 -15.02 -25.22 -5.38
CA PHE A 91 -15.18 -26.25 -4.36
C PHE A 91 -14.18 -26.06 -3.21
N THR A 92 -14.48 -26.65 -2.06
CA THR A 92 -13.61 -26.70 -0.90
C THR A 92 -13.81 -28.03 -0.17
N LEU A 93 -12.83 -28.43 0.65
CA LEU A 93 -12.92 -29.62 1.49
C LEU A 93 -13.08 -29.22 2.95
N ALA A 94 -13.92 -29.94 3.68
CA ALA A 94 -14.06 -29.77 5.11
C ALA A 94 -12.82 -30.30 5.85
N ASN A 95 -12.37 -29.55 6.86
CA ASN A 95 -11.23 -29.90 7.70
C ASN A 95 -11.58 -31.03 8.71
N ASP A 96 -10.63 -31.39 9.58
CA ASP A 96 -10.81 -32.43 10.61
C ASP A 96 -11.93 -32.13 11.61
N LYS A 97 -12.33 -30.86 11.74
CA LYS A 97 -13.46 -30.41 12.58
C LYS A 97 -14.77 -30.30 11.81
N GLY A 98 -14.79 -30.72 10.54
CA GLY A 98 -15.94 -30.58 9.63
C GLY A 98 -16.20 -29.14 9.18
N GLU A 99 -15.31 -28.19 9.48
CA GLU A 99 -15.47 -26.80 9.07
C GLU A 99 -14.98 -26.60 7.64
N PHE A 100 -15.69 -25.77 6.88
CA PHE A 100 -15.32 -25.42 5.52
C PHE A 100 -15.31 -23.89 5.34
N ALA A 101 -14.47 -23.43 4.42
CA ALA A 101 -14.45 -22.06 3.95
C ALA A 101 -14.37 -22.08 2.41
N LEU A 102 -15.41 -21.55 1.76
CA LEU A 102 -15.54 -21.52 0.31
C LEU A 102 -15.54 -20.07 -0.17
N ALA A 103 -14.54 -19.71 -0.97
CA ALA A 103 -14.47 -18.40 -1.61
C ALA A 103 -15.32 -18.39 -2.89
N LEU A 104 -16.42 -17.64 -2.84
CA LEU A 104 -17.39 -17.48 -3.91
C LEU A 104 -17.18 -16.14 -4.61
N LYS A 105 -17.34 -16.18 -5.94
CA LYS A 105 -17.39 -14.98 -6.78
C LYS A 105 -18.82 -14.59 -7.15
N SER A 106 -19.77 -15.52 -7.04
CA SER A 106 -21.18 -15.27 -7.31
C SER A 106 -21.92 -14.89 -6.04
N VAL A 107 -22.91 -14.03 -6.21
CA VAL A 107 -23.88 -13.66 -5.19
C VAL A 107 -25.04 -14.68 -5.25
N PRO A 108 -25.68 -15.06 -4.13
CA PRO A 108 -26.83 -15.96 -4.19
C PRO A 108 -28.00 -15.34 -4.98
N PRO A 109 -28.92 -16.16 -5.55
CA PRO A 109 -29.18 -17.56 -5.20
C PRO A 109 -28.28 -18.58 -5.93
N PHE A 110 -27.85 -19.61 -5.22
CA PHE A 110 -27.13 -20.77 -5.77
C PHE A 110 -27.41 -22.03 -4.95
N THR A 111 -27.05 -23.20 -5.50
CA THR A 111 -27.18 -24.48 -4.80
C THR A 111 -25.81 -25.02 -4.42
N LEU A 112 -25.64 -25.39 -3.15
CA LEU A 112 -24.45 -26.08 -2.66
C LEU A 112 -24.66 -27.58 -2.78
N GLN A 113 -23.69 -28.28 -3.33
CA GLN A 113 -23.63 -29.72 -3.39
C GLN A 113 -22.58 -30.18 -2.39
N VAL A 114 -23.04 -30.96 -1.40
CA VAL A 114 -22.18 -31.54 -0.37
C VAL A 114 -22.11 -33.04 -0.60
N SER A 115 -20.90 -33.57 -0.77
CA SER A 115 -20.66 -34.99 -0.97
C SER A 115 -19.52 -35.49 -0.09
N SER A 116 -19.59 -36.75 0.35
CA SER A 116 -18.53 -37.37 1.14
C SER A 116 -18.52 -38.87 0.88
N VAL A 117 -17.37 -39.52 1.09
CA VAL A 117 -17.21 -40.96 0.88
C VAL A 117 -18.14 -41.73 1.83
N GLY A 118 -19.00 -42.57 1.27
CA GLY A 118 -19.97 -43.35 2.05
C GLY A 118 -21.27 -42.61 2.40
N PHE A 119 -21.42 -41.33 2.00
CA PHE A 119 -22.62 -40.54 2.22
C PHE A 119 -23.34 -40.25 0.89
N ARG A 120 -24.65 -40.01 0.96
CA ARG A 120 -25.41 -39.51 -0.19
C ARG A 120 -25.10 -38.03 -0.40
N GLN A 121 -25.01 -37.61 -1.66
CA GLN A 121 -24.88 -36.20 -2.00
C GLN A 121 -26.14 -35.45 -1.58
N GLN A 122 -25.95 -34.28 -0.98
CA GLN A 122 -27.02 -33.37 -0.58
C GLN A 122 -26.91 -32.07 -1.36
N ASP A 123 -28.03 -31.67 -1.98
CA ASP A 123 -28.16 -30.38 -2.64
C ASP A 123 -28.90 -29.42 -1.69
N ILE A 124 -28.28 -28.29 -1.37
CA ILE A 124 -28.74 -27.30 -0.40
C ILE A 124 -28.91 -25.96 -1.12
N PRO A 125 -30.15 -25.49 -1.34
CA PRO A 125 -30.39 -24.18 -1.94
C PRO A 125 -30.06 -23.08 -0.94
N ILE A 126 -29.26 -22.11 -1.37
CA ILE A 126 -28.96 -20.88 -0.62
C ILE A 126 -29.71 -19.72 -1.29
N ALA A 127 -30.69 -19.17 -0.58
CA ALA A 127 -31.42 -18.01 -1.01
C ALA A 127 -30.57 -16.73 -0.85
N GLY A 128 -30.75 -15.77 -1.76
CA GLY A 128 -30.18 -14.43 -1.61
C GLY A 128 -30.81 -13.66 -0.45
N PRO A 129 -30.24 -12.50 -0.08
CA PRO A 129 -30.87 -11.59 0.86
C PRO A 129 -32.30 -11.32 0.39
N ILE A 130 -33.26 -11.52 1.27
CA ILE A 130 -34.65 -11.12 1.02
C ILE A 130 -34.60 -9.60 1.02
N ALA A 131 -34.76 -8.98 -0.16
CA ALA A 131 -34.94 -7.55 -0.24
C ALA A 131 -36.34 -7.24 0.34
N GLU A 132 -36.36 -6.67 1.55
CA GLU A 132 -37.57 -6.09 2.15
C GLU A 132 -37.70 -4.61 1.73
#